data_AF-A0A194PYH0-F1
#
_entry.id   AF-A0A194PYH0-F1
#
_cell.length_a   1.000
_cell.length_b   1.000
_cell.length_c   1.000
_cell.angle_alpha   90.00
_cell.angle_beta   90.00
_cell.angle_gamma   90.00
#
_symmetry.space_group_name_H-M   'P 1'
#
loop_
_entity.id
_entity.type
_entity.pdbx_description
1 polymer ?
#
loop_
_entity_poly.entity_id
_entity_poly.type
_entity_poly.pdbx_seq_one_letter_code
_entity_poly.pdbx_strand_id
1 'polypeptide(L)'
;MESTITPVVAAAAGKILKPSKRSGRGVPQITDVYTRKCSCRRDKTMVFCRACGYYCNGRIRIKCQQHPRVTFLLDISECPRCHSSAFLDEVSTSSN
;
A
#
# COMPACT_ATOMS: atom_id res chain seq x y z
N MET A 1 -37.39 34.22 44.56
CA MET A 1 -36.48 33.06 44.46
C MET A 1 -36.93 32.28 43.23
N GLU A 2 -36.48 32.75 42.07
CA GLU A 2 -35.37 32.14 41.31
C GLU A 2 -35.88 30.87 40.60
N SER A 3 -36.56 30.98 39.46
CA SER A 3 -35.98 30.88 38.10
C SER A 3 -34.99 29.72 37.91
N THR A 4 -35.40 28.65 37.22
CA THR A 4 -34.57 28.01 36.19
C THR A 4 -35.45 27.27 35.18
N ILE A 5 -35.92 27.99 34.16
CA ILE A 5 -36.39 27.37 32.92
C ILE A 5 -35.11 27.06 32.15
N THR A 6 -34.80 25.79 31.94
CA THR A 6 -33.57 25.37 31.24
C THR A 6 -33.55 25.95 29.81
N PRO A 7 -32.44 26.59 29.41
CA PRO A 7 -32.34 27.29 28.15
C PRO A 7 -31.97 26.37 26.97
N VAL A 8 -32.69 26.59 25.86
CA VAL A 8 -32.08 26.90 24.55
C VAL A 8 -31.09 25.87 23.98
N VAL A 9 -31.53 24.71 23.49
CA VAL A 9 -30.74 23.97 22.46
C VAL A 9 -31.60 23.16 21.46
N ALA A 10 -32.76 23.66 21.02
CA ALA A 10 -33.58 22.97 20.02
C ALA A 10 -34.01 23.83 18.82
N ALA A 11 -33.38 24.99 18.59
CA ALA A 11 -33.84 25.95 17.58
C ALA A 11 -33.01 25.99 16.27
N ALA A 12 -32.03 25.10 16.06
CA ALA A 12 -31.11 25.23 14.91
C ALA A 12 -30.96 23.99 14.01
N ALA A 13 -31.89 23.02 14.07
CA ALA A 13 -31.93 21.91 13.12
C ALA A 13 -32.73 22.32 11.86
N GLY A 14 -32.17 23.17 11.01
CA GLY A 14 -32.95 23.66 9.86
C GLY A 14 -32.25 24.53 8.84
N LYS A 15 -30.93 24.39 8.67
CA LYS A 15 -30.27 25.00 7.51
C LYS A 15 -29.68 23.89 6.65
N ILE A 16 -30.44 23.50 5.62
CA ILE A 16 -29.87 22.80 4.47
C ILE A 16 -28.83 23.75 3.89
N LEU A 17 -27.56 23.46 4.18
CA LEU A 17 -26.44 24.16 3.56
C LEU A 17 -26.55 23.89 2.06
N LYS A 18 -26.85 24.92 1.28
CA LYS A 18 -26.73 24.84 -0.19
C LYS A 18 -25.33 24.31 -0.48
N PRO A 19 -25.17 23.21 -1.23
CA PRO A 19 -23.85 22.74 -1.59
C PRO A 19 -23.18 23.88 -2.34
N SER A 20 -22.13 24.44 -1.76
CA SER A 20 -21.37 25.49 -2.40
C SER A 20 -20.94 24.96 -3.77
N LYS A 21 -21.17 25.71 -4.85
CA LYS A 21 -20.48 25.51 -6.13
C LYS A 21 -18.99 25.86 -5.96
N ARG A 22 -18.33 25.20 -5.02
CA ARG A 22 -16.87 25.13 -4.99
C ARG A 22 -16.56 24.09 -6.04
N SER A 23 -16.37 24.56 -7.27
CA SER A 23 -15.54 23.82 -8.22
C SER A 23 -14.23 23.54 -7.48
N GLY A 24 -14.14 22.35 -6.88
CA GLY A 24 -12.88 21.88 -6.34
C GLY A 24 -11.82 21.98 -7.43
N ARG A 25 -10.56 22.12 -7.03
CA ARG A 25 -9.43 21.91 -7.95
C ARG A 25 -9.71 20.61 -8.69
N GLY A 26 -9.95 20.69 -10.00
CA GLY A 26 -10.69 19.70 -10.78
C GLY A 26 -10.29 18.26 -10.49
N VAL A 27 -11.24 17.33 -10.73
CA VAL A 27 -10.95 15.89 -10.67
C VAL A 27 -9.64 15.65 -11.43
N PRO A 28 -8.59 15.15 -10.77
CA PRO A 28 -7.31 14.97 -11.44
C PRO A 28 -7.55 14.02 -12.61
N GLN A 29 -7.22 14.48 -13.82
CA GLN A 29 -7.14 13.56 -14.95
C GLN A 29 -6.05 12.56 -14.61
N ILE A 30 -6.46 11.31 -14.40
CA ILE A 30 -5.57 10.19 -14.11
C ILE A 30 -4.78 9.94 -15.40
N THR A 31 -3.67 10.65 -15.57
CA THR A 31 -2.74 10.41 -16.67
C THR A 31 -2.07 9.05 -16.47
N ASP A 32 -1.56 8.45 -17.55
CA ASP A 32 -0.94 7.13 -17.59
C ASP A 32 0.21 6.90 -16.59
N VAL A 33 0.65 7.91 -15.85
CA VAL A 33 1.48 7.77 -14.65
C VAL A 33 0.89 6.76 -13.64
N TYR A 34 -0.44 6.64 -13.57
CA TYR A 34 -1.12 5.62 -12.76
C TYR A 34 -1.20 4.22 -13.40
N THR A 35 -0.87 4.07 -14.68
CA THR A 35 -0.81 2.74 -15.35
C THR A 35 0.52 2.00 -15.10
N ARG A 36 1.48 2.62 -14.40
CA ARG A 36 2.72 1.95 -13.99
C ARG A 36 2.36 0.71 -13.16
N LYS A 37 2.69 -0.49 -13.64
CA LYS A 37 2.41 -1.74 -12.93
C LYS A 37 3.04 -1.71 -11.54
N CYS A 38 2.21 -1.73 -10.50
CA CYS A 38 2.67 -1.82 -9.12
C CYS A 38 3.21 -3.23 -8.84
N SER A 39 4.48 -3.35 -8.46
CA SER A 39 5.06 -4.62 -8.04
C SER A 39 4.84 -4.95 -6.56
N CYS A 40 4.28 -4.02 -5.77
CA CYS A 40 4.15 -4.16 -4.32
C CYS A 40 3.18 -5.26 -3.88
N ARG A 41 2.13 -5.53 -4.68
CA ARG A 41 1.10 -6.51 -4.38
C ARG A 41 1.36 -7.88 -5.02
N ARG A 42 2.61 -8.21 -5.35
CA ARG A 42 2.95 -9.57 -5.81
C ARG A 42 2.70 -10.58 -4.70
N ASP A 43 2.23 -11.75 -5.12
CA ASP A 43 2.05 -12.90 -4.26
C ASP A 43 3.38 -13.32 -3.63
N LYS A 44 3.29 -13.92 -2.44
CA LYS A 44 4.46 -14.45 -1.75
C LYS A 44 4.87 -15.73 -2.46
N THR A 45 6.11 -15.80 -2.91
CA THR A 45 6.70 -16.97 -3.55
C THR A 45 7.70 -17.64 -2.60
N MET A 46 8.45 -18.62 -3.11
CA MET A 46 9.66 -19.10 -2.44
C MET A 46 10.88 -18.61 -3.20
N VAL A 47 11.93 -18.23 -2.47
CA VAL A 47 13.23 -17.87 -3.05
C VAL A 47 14.21 -19.01 -2.79
N PHE A 48 14.84 -19.47 -3.86
CA PHE A 48 15.90 -20.48 -3.83
C PHE A 48 17.26 -19.84 -4.09
N CYS A 49 18.23 -20.13 -3.24
CA CYS A 49 19.60 -19.70 -3.45
C CYS A 49 20.41 -20.80 -4.15
N ARG A 50 20.85 -20.55 -5.39
CA ARG A 50 21.68 -21.51 -6.14
C ARG A 50 23.10 -21.65 -5.58
N ALA A 51 23.59 -20.66 -4.84
CA ALA A 51 24.94 -20.66 -4.30
C ALA A 51 25.10 -21.62 -3.11
N CYS A 52 24.09 -21.71 -2.23
CA CYS A 52 24.15 -22.52 -1.02
C CYS A 52 23.03 -23.58 -0.88
N GLY A 53 22.08 -23.61 -1.83
CA GLY A 53 20.95 -24.53 -1.83
C GLY A 53 19.86 -24.21 -0.78
N TYR A 54 19.91 -23.04 -0.15
CA TYR A 54 18.94 -22.65 0.87
C TYR A 54 17.62 -22.17 0.26
N TYR A 55 16.50 -22.58 0.85
CA TYR A 55 15.16 -22.12 0.52
C TYR A 55 14.62 -21.20 1.60
N CYS A 56 13.95 -20.14 1.19
CA CYS A 56 13.34 -19.18 2.09
C CYS A 56 11.99 -18.70 1.56
N ASN A 57 11.05 -18.46 2.47
CA ASN A 57 9.73 -17.95 2.15
C ASN A 57 9.82 -16.42 1.98
N GLY A 58 9.43 -15.93 0.81
CA GLY A 58 9.55 -14.52 0.48
C GLY A 58 9.64 -14.30 -1.01
N ARG A 59 10.08 -13.12 -1.40
CA ARG A 59 10.24 -12.76 -2.81
C ARG A 59 11.49 -11.92 -2.98
N ILE A 60 12.02 -11.85 -4.19
CA ILE A 60 13.20 -11.05 -4.47
C ILE A 60 12.81 -9.57 -4.44
N ARG A 61 13.65 -8.78 -3.76
CA ARG A 61 13.43 -7.35 -3.60
C ARG A 61 13.54 -6.64 -4.95
N ILE A 62 12.42 -6.08 -5.42
CA ILE A 62 12.36 -5.29 -6.65
C ILE A 62 11.85 -3.88 -6.33
N LYS A 63 12.55 -2.85 -6.81
CA LYS A 63 12.12 -1.45 -6.65
C LYS A 63 10.85 -1.20 -7.44
N CYS A 64 9.76 -0.85 -6.75
CA CYS A 64 8.52 -0.46 -7.40
C CYS A 64 8.62 0.96 -7.98
N GLN A 65 8.15 1.15 -9.21
CA GLN A 65 8.18 2.47 -9.86
C GLN A 65 7.15 3.46 -9.28
N GLN A 66 6.07 2.95 -8.67
CA GLN A 66 5.05 3.77 -7.99
C GLN A 66 5.43 4.04 -6.54
N HIS A 67 6.03 3.06 -5.85
CA HIS A 67 6.34 3.13 -4.43
C HIS A 67 7.82 2.79 -4.16
N PRO A 68 8.77 3.65 -4.54
CA PRO A 68 10.20 3.34 -4.46
C PRO A 68 10.73 3.24 -3.02
N ARG A 69 10.02 3.82 -2.04
CA ARG A 69 10.39 3.83 -0.62
C ARG A 69 9.73 2.71 0.19
N VAL A 70 8.81 1.96 -0.41
CA VAL A 70 8.12 0.88 0.27
C VAL A 70 8.97 -0.39 0.17
N THR A 71 9.21 -1.01 1.31
CA THR A 71 9.89 -2.29 1.44
C THR A 71 9.08 -3.16 2.38
N PHE A 72 9.05 -4.46 2.12
CA PHE A 72 8.33 -5.42 2.94
C PHE A 72 9.29 -6.33 3.68
N LEU A 73 8.83 -6.88 4.81
CA LEU A 73 9.64 -7.72 5.69
C LEU A 73 10.21 -8.98 4.99
N LEU A 74 9.49 -9.51 4.00
CA LEU A 74 9.87 -10.73 3.27
C LEU A 74 10.49 -10.43 1.88
N ASP A 75 10.93 -9.18 1.66
CA ASP A 75 11.67 -8.82 0.45
C ASP A 75 13.16 -9.14 0.66
N ILE A 76 13.63 -10.19 -0.02
CA ILE A 76 14.98 -10.72 0.15
C ILE A 76 15.89 -10.06 -0.89
N SER A 77 16.92 -9.34 -0.43
CA SER A 77 17.99 -8.80 -1.29
C SER A 77 19.20 -9.72 -1.37
N GLU A 78 19.44 -10.50 -0.33
CA GLU A 78 20.61 -11.36 -0.14
C GLU A 78 20.21 -12.64 0.56
N CYS A 79 20.89 -13.75 0.28
CA CYS A 79 20.63 -14.99 0.99
C CYS A 79 20.97 -14.86 2.48
N PRO A 80 20.10 -15.29 3.42
CA PRO A 80 20.38 -15.21 4.86
C PRO A 80 21.48 -16.15 5.34
N ARG A 81 21.91 -17.12 4.52
CA ARG A 81 22.94 -18.11 4.88
C ARG A 81 24.32 -17.77 4.31
N CYS A 82 24.40 -17.46 3.01
CA CYS A 82 25.66 -17.17 2.32
C CYS A 82 25.86 -15.70 1.96
N HIS A 83 24.87 -14.83 2.25
CA HIS A 83 24.91 -13.39 1.94
C HIS A 83 25.13 -13.05 0.46
N SER A 84 24.99 -14.03 -0.45
CA SER A 84 25.09 -13.79 -1.88
C SER A 84 23.79 -13.20 -2.41
N SER A 85 23.86 -12.09 -3.15
CA SER A 85 22.74 -11.48 -3.87
C SER A 85 22.62 -11.93 -5.33
N ALA A 86 23.67 -12.50 -5.91
CA ALA A 86 23.75 -12.78 -7.35
C ALA A 86 22.98 -14.03 -7.81
N PHE A 87 22.65 -14.95 -6.89
CA PHE A 87 22.16 -16.30 -7.23
C PHE A 87 20.85 -16.66 -6.52
N LEU A 88 19.90 -15.71 -6.50
CA LEU A 88 18.57 -15.90 -5.93
C LEU A 88 17.56 -16.03 -7.07
N ASP A 89 16.78 -17.11 -7.06
CA ASP A 89 15.72 -17.37 -8.03
C ASP A 89 14.36 -17.49 -7.32
N GLU A 90 13.32 -16.91 -7.89
CA GLU A 90 11.94 -17.10 -7.42
C GLU A 90 11.35 -18.38 -8.01
N VAL A 91 10.87 -19.26 -7.13
CA VAL A 91 10.15 -20.48 -7.50
C VAL A 91 8.66 -20.23 -7.21
N SER A 92 7.88 -20.00 -8.25
CA SER A 92 6.42 -20.01 -8.17
C SER A 92 5.96 -21.47 -8.08
N THR A 93 5.39 -21.87 -6.95
CA THR A 93 4.69 -23.15 -6.83
C THR A 93 3.37 -23.09 -7.60
N SER A 94 3.45 -23.09 -8.93
CA SER A 94 2.31 -23.40 -9.79
C SER A 94 2.10 -24.91 -9.74
N SER A 95 1.43 -25.38 -8.69
CA SER A 95 0.94 -26.75 -8.62
C SER A 95 -0.12 -26.93 -9.71
N ASN A 96 0.19 -27.68 -10.76
CA ASN A 96 -0.78 -28.21 -11.72
C ASN A 96 -1.65 -29.29 -11.08
#